data_AF-X1H9U4-F1
#
_entry.id   AF-X1H9U4-F1
#
_cell.length_a   1.000
_cell.length_b   1.000
_cell.length_c   1.000
_cell.angle_alpha   90.00
_cell.angle_beta   90.00
_cell.angle_gamma   90.00
#
_symmetry.space_group_name_H-M   'P 1'
#
loop_
_entity.id
_entity.type
_entity.pdbx_description
1 polymer ?
#
loop_
_entity_poly.entity_id
_entity_poly.type
_entity_poly.pdbx_seq_one_letter_code
_entity_poly.pdbx_strand_id
1 'polypeptide(L)'
;MADNMREDIRQFLKNWLPPGLLRLISSKKGVLWSGDYDSWTDAQKASTGYDSKVILNKVKDSLLRVKNGEAAYERDSVLFDDMQYSWPILAGLMWVAAQSKGELNVI
;
A
#
# COMPACT_ATOMS: atom_id res chain seq x y z
N MET A 1 12.83 -18.60 -4.39
CA MET A 1 13.49 -19.61 -3.52
C MET A 1 14.29 -18.95 -2.39
N ALA A 2 15.18 -18.00 -2.69
CA ALA A 2 15.95 -17.28 -1.65
C ALA A 2 15.11 -16.36 -0.73
N ASP A 3 13.98 -15.86 -1.21
CA ASP A 3 13.13 -14.92 -0.45
C ASP A 3 12.31 -15.62 0.64
N ASN A 4 11.70 -16.78 0.32
CA ASN A 4 11.02 -17.62 1.30
C ASN A 4 11.94 -18.06 2.44
N MET A 5 13.18 -18.43 2.12
CA MET A 5 14.18 -18.85 3.12
C MET A 5 14.52 -17.75 4.12
N ARG A 6 14.49 -16.46 3.72
CA ARG A 6 14.74 -15.33 4.63
C ARG A 6 13.58 -15.09 5.58
N GLU A 7 12.35 -15.21 5.10
CA GLU A 7 11.16 -15.05 5.94
C GLU A 7 11.01 -16.20 6.95
N ASP A 8 11.33 -17.44 6.56
CA ASP A 8 11.31 -18.60 7.45
C ASP A 8 12.32 -18.47 8.61
N ILE A 9 13.56 -18.05 8.30
CA ILE A 9 14.60 -17.81 9.31
C ILE A 9 14.19 -16.67 10.26
N ARG A 10 13.59 -15.61 9.72
CA ARG A 10 13.13 -14.47 10.51
C ARG A 10 12.00 -14.86 11.46
N GLN A 11 11.08 -15.72 11.01
CA GLN A 11 9.97 -16.20 11.83
C GLN A 11 10.46 -17.13 12.94
N PHE A 12 11.42 -18.01 12.63
CA PHE A 12 12.08 -18.87 13.62
C PHE A 12 12.78 -18.06 14.73
N LEU A 13 13.56 -17.05 14.34
CA LEU A 13 14.25 -16.16 15.28
C LEU A 13 13.28 -15.37 16.17
N LYS A 14 12.17 -14.88 15.62
CA LYS A 14 11.13 -14.19 16.42
C LYS A 14 10.49 -15.09 17.48
N ASN A 15 10.32 -16.37 17.16
CA ASN A 15 9.66 -17.32 18.06
C ASN A 15 10.60 -17.83 19.16
N TRP A 16 11.92 -17.80 18.95
CA TRP A 16 12.93 -18.33 19.87
C TRP A 16 13.71 -17.26 20.65
N LEU A 17 13.71 -16.00 20.23
CA LEU A 17 14.41 -14.93 20.94
C LEU A 17 13.51 -14.28 22.02
N PRO A 18 14.03 -14.04 23.24
CA PRO A 18 13.28 -13.32 24.28
C PRO A 18 12.86 -11.91 23.82
N PRO A 19 11.70 -11.38 24.27
CA PRO A 19 11.21 -10.07 23.86
C PRO A 19 12.20 -8.92 24.10
N GLY A 20 13.03 -9.03 25.15
CA GLY A 20 14.07 -8.05 25.47
C GLY A 20 15.20 -8.02 24.43
N LEU A 21 15.62 -9.19 23.91
CA LEU A 21 16.66 -9.29 22.89
C LEU A 21 16.13 -8.86 21.52
N LEU A 22 14.88 -9.19 21.21
CA LEU A 22 14.18 -8.70 20.03
C LEU A 22 14.10 -7.17 20.00
N ARG A 23 13.89 -6.51 21.14
CA ARG A 23 13.89 -5.03 21.23
C ARG A 23 15.25 -4.39 20.95
N LEU A 24 16.34 -5.06 21.29
CA LEU A 24 17.71 -4.57 21.04
C LEU A 24 18.09 -4.66 19.56
N ILE A 25 17.61 -5.68 18.86
CA ILE A 25 17.87 -5.88 17.42
C ILE A 25 16.77 -5.31 16.52
N SER A 26 15.58 -5.04 17.06
CA SER A 26 14.53 -4.35 16.33
C SER A 26 14.94 -2.90 16.21
N SER A 27 15.63 -2.57 15.11
CA SER A 27 15.70 -1.16 14.72
C SER A 27 14.26 -0.68 14.62
N LYS A 28 13.96 0.47 15.22
CA LYS A 28 12.70 1.15 14.94
C LYS A 28 12.68 1.37 13.43
N LYS A 29 11.93 0.53 12.70
CA LYS A 29 11.62 0.70 11.29
C LYS A 29 10.66 1.88 11.15
N GLY A 30 11.14 3.06 11.50
CA GLY A 30 10.52 4.30 11.11
C GLY A 30 10.89 4.59 9.66
N VAL A 31 10.03 5.33 8.98
CA VAL A 31 10.42 5.99 7.74
C VAL A 31 11.50 7.00 8.12
N LEU A 32 12.76 6.72 7.74
CA LEU A 32 13.80 7.74 7.80
C LEU A 32 13.54 8.71 6.65
N TRP A 33 13.28 9.96 7.01
CA TRP A 33 13.33 11.04 6.05
C TRP A 33 14.79 11.30 5.74
N SER A 34 15.14 11.18 4.47
CA SER A 34 16.48 11.46 3.96
C SER A 34 16.34 12.31 2.71
N GLY A 35 17.29 13.20 2.51
CA GLY A 35 17.27 14.16 1.40
C GLY A 35 17.30 15.57 1.93
N ASP A 36 18.40 16.24 1.67
CA ASP A 36 18.58 17.69 1.76
C ASP A 36 19.24 18.07 0.43
N TYR A 37 18.42 18.30 -0.59
CA TYR A 37 18.88 18.54 -1.95
C TYR A 37 18.82 20.04 -2.23
N ASP A 38 19.92 20.60 -2.74
CA ASP A 38 20.03 22.03 -3.05
C ASP A 38 19.08 22.47 -4.19
N SER A 39 18.58 21.53 -4.98
CA SER A 39 17.66 21.81 -6.08
C SER A 39 16.64 20.69 -6.34
N TRP A 40 15.51 21.06 -6.95
CA TRP A 40 14.50 20.10 -7.42
C TRP A 40 15.08 19.09 -8.41
N THR A 41 16.01 19.52 -9.27
CA THR A 41 16.66 18.66 -10.25
C THR A 41 17.50 17.58 -9.58
N ASP A 42 18.19 17.89 -8.49
CA ASP A 42 19.00 16.91 -7.75
C ASP A 42 18.12 15.93 -6.98
N ALA A 43 17.02 16.41 -6.39
CA ALA A 43 16.00 15.54 -5.80
C ALA A 43 15.38 14.60 -6.85
N GLN A 44 15.07 15.10 -8.05
CA GLN A 44 14.50 14.31 -9.14
C GLN A 44 15.47 13.24 -9.63
N LYS A 45 16.76 13.55 -9.79
CA LYS A 45 17.79 12.56 -10.16
C LYS A 45 17.97 11.46 -9.12
N ALA A 46 17.85 11.82 -7.84
CA ALA A 46 17.94 10.87 -6.74
C ALA A 46 16.63 10.06 -6.52
N SER A 47 15.56 10.44 -7.20
CA SER A 47 14.24 9.79 -7.08
C SER A 47 13.96 8.89 -8.27
N THR A 48 13.24 7.80 -8.03
CA THR A 48 12.52 7.11 -9.09
C THR A 48 11.18 7.80 -9.35
N GLY A 49 10.58 7.60 -10.52
CA GLY A 49 9.31 8.24 -10.88
C GLY A 49 8.24 7.28 -11.38
N TYR A 50 7.08 7.86 -11.67
CA TYR A 50 5.94 7.16 -12.28
C TYR A 50 6.23 6.57 -13.66
N ASP A 51 7.28 7.03 -14.35
CA ASP A 51 7.78 6.45 -15.61
C ASP A 51 8.51 5.10 -15.41
N SER A 52 8.56 4.59 -14.17
CA SER A 52 9.11 3.27 -13.89
C SER A 52 8.24 2.17 -14.50
N LYS A 53 8.83 1.36 -15.38
CA LYS A 53 8.21 0.14 -15.92
C LYS A 53 7.71 -0.82 -14.84
N VAL A 54 8.33 -0.80 -13.65
CA VAL A 54 7.91 -1.63 -12.51
C VAL A 54 6.51 -1.22 -12.05
N ILE A 55 6.24 0.07 -11.98
CA ILE A 55 4.92 0.60 -11.59
C ILE A 55 3.90 0.19 -12.65
N LEU A 56 4.21 0.40 -13.93
CA LEU A 56 3.31 0.02 -15.04
C LEU A 56 2.96 -1.46 -15.03
N ASN A 57 3.96 -2.34 -14.89
CA ASN A 57 3.73 -3.78 -14.87
C ASN A 57 2.89 -4.21 -13.67
N LYS A 58 3.18 -3.66 -12.47
CA LYS A 58 2.44 -4.01 -11.26
C LYS A 58 0.96 -3.61 -11.36
N VAL A 59 0.68 -2.41 -11.87
CA VAL A 59 -0.70 -1.94 -12.13
C VAL A 59 -1.37 -2.83 -13.16
N LYS A 60 -0.71 -3.10 -14.30
CA LYS A 60 -1.25 -3.99 -15.34
C LYS A 60 -1.60 -5.37 -14.80
N ASP A 61 -0.70 -5.99 -14.05
CA ASP A 61 -0.90 -7.33 -13.51
C ASP A 61 -2.07 -7.36 -12.52
N SER A 62 -2.17 -6.36 -11.63
CA SER A 62 -3.30 -6.25 -10.70
C SER A 62 -4.64 -6.08 -11.42
N LEU A 63 -4.70 -5.23 -12.46
CA LEU A 63 -5.90 -5.03 -13.26
C LEU A 63 -6.30 -6.28 -14.04
N LEU A 64 -5.33 -7.03 -14.58
CA LEU A 64 -5.62 -8.30 -15.27
C LEU A 64 -6.23 -9.32 -14.32
N ARG A 65 -5.77 -9.39 -13.08
CA ARG A 65 -6.35 -10.29 -12.07
C ARG A 65 -7.78 -9.92 -11.73
N VAL A 66 -8.09 -8.63 -11.56
CA VAL A 66 -9.47 -8.16 -11.37
C VAL A 66 -10.33 -8.48 -12.61
N LYS A 67 -9.84 -8.17 -13.81
CA LYS A 67 -10.54 -8.45 -15.08
C LYS A 67 -10.85 -9.94 -15.24
N ASN A 68 -9.94 -10.82 -14.85
CA ASN A 68 -10.09 -12.27 -14.95
C ASN A 68 -10.95 -12.86 -13.82
N GLY A 69 -11.42 -12.05 -12.86
CA GLY A 69 -12.19 -12.51 -11.71
C GLY A 69 -11.35 -13.20 -10.63
N GLU A 70 -10.03 -13.04 -10.65
CA GLU A 70 -9.10 -13.60 -9.66
C GLU A 70 -9.00 -12.75 -8.39
N ALA A 71 -9.54 -11.54 -8.42
CA ALA A 71 -9.67 -10.63 -7.28
C ALA A 71 -10.93 -9.78 -7.43
N ALA A 72 -11.53 -9.33 -6.33
CA ALA A 72 -12.77 -8.54 -6.37
C ALA A 72 -12.53 -7.13 -6.95
N TYR A 73 -11.44 -6.48 -6.53
CA TYR A 73 -10.98 -5.19 -7.08
C TYR A 73 -9.53 -4.91 -6.67
N GLU A 74 -8.98 -3.79 -7.17
CA GLU A 74 -7.64 -3.31 -6.81
C GLU A 74 -7.65 -1.81 -6.45
N ARG A 75 -6.69 -1.38 -5.65
CA ARG A 75 -6.40 0.03 -5.36
C ARG A 75 -4.89 0.23 -5.33
N ASP A 76 -4.38 1.13 -6.17
CA ASP A 76 -2.95 1.41 -6.33
C ASP A 76 -2.10 0.13 -6.52
N SER A 77 -2.57 -0.79 -7.37
CA SER A 77 -1.99 -2.12 -7.63
C SER A 77 -2.04 -3.13 -6.48
N VAL A 78 -2.72 -2.81 -5.38
CA VAL A 78 -2.96 -3.73 -4.27
C VAL A 78 -4.31 -4.40 -4.50
N LEU A 79 -4.30 -5.73 -4.46
CA LEU A 79 -5.50 -6.54 -4.65
C LEU A 79 -6.28 -6.68 -3.34
N PHE A 80 -7.60 -6.72 -3.47
CA PHE A 80 -8.52 -6.94 -2.37
C PHE A 80 -9.48 -8.07 -2.74
N ASP A 81 -9.65 -9.00 -1.80
CA ASP A 81 -10.55 -10.13 -1.96
C ASP A 81 -12.01 -9.74 -1.63
N ASP A 82 -12.20 -8.73 -0.78
CA ASP A 82 -13.50 -8.23 -0.35
C ASP A 82 -13.58 -6.71 -0.48
N MET A 83 -14.74 -6.20 -0.91
CA MET A 83 -15.03 -4.77 -1.02
C MET A 83 -14.84 -4.04 0.32
N GLN A 84 -13.84 -3.17 0.39
CA GLN A 84 -13.60 -2.32 1.56
C GLN A 84 -14.29 -0.97 1.41
N TYR A 85 -15.29 -0.72 2.24
CA TYR A 85 -15.98 0.57 2.28
C TYR A 85 -15.36 1.49 3.34
N SER A 86 -15.12 2.74 2.97
CA SER A 86 -14.96 3.81 3.95
C SER A 86 -16.35 4.19 4.48
N TRP A 87 -16.83 3.45 5.48
CA TRP A 87 -18.16 3.63 6.05
C TRP A 87 -18.47 5.07 6.48
N PRO A 88 -17.55 5.83 7.11
CA PRO A 88 -17.84 7.22 7.48
C PRO A 88 -18.15 8.11 6.27
N ILE A 89 -17.38 7.96 5.19
CA ILE A 89 -17.59 8.73 3.95
C ILE A 89 -18.88 8.27 3.28
N LEU A 90 -19.04 6.95 3.11
CA LEU A 90 -20.22 6.38 2.47
C LEU A 90 -21.51 6.78 3.18
N ALA A 91 -21.54 6.69 4.52
CA ALA A 91 -22.69 7.11 5.32
C ALA A 91 -22.97 8.61 5.15
N GLY A 92 -21.94 9.46 5.12
CA GLY A 92 -22.08 10.89 4.86
C GLY A 92 -22.67 11.18 3.48
N LEU A 93 -22.17 10.52 2.43
CA LEU A 93 -22.69 10.67 1.07
C LEU A 93 -24.13 10.17 0.96
N MET A 94 -24.45 9.01 1.54
CA MET A 94 -25.80 8.46 1.56
C MET A 94 -26.77 9.38 2.31
N TRP A 95 -26.33 9.97 3.43
CA TRP A 95 -27.13 10.94 4.17
C TRP A 95 -27.44 12.18 3.33
N VAL A 96 -26.44 12.77 2.68
CA VAL A 96 -26.67 13.92 1.79
C VAL A 96 -27.60 13.57 0.63
N ALA A 97 -27.40 12.41 -0.01
CA ALA A 97 -28.26 11.97 -1.09
C ALA A 97 -29.72 11.79 -0.63
N ALA A 98 -29.93 11.19 0.55
CA ALA A 98 -31.28 11.02 1.12
C ALA A 98 -31.99 12.37 1.34
N GLN A 99 -31.25 13.41 1.75
CA GLN A 99 -31.77 14.76 1.93
C GLN A 99 -32.03 15.48 0.59
N SER A 100 -31.33 15.08 -0.46
CA SER A 100 -31.38 15.66 -1.81
C SER A 100 -32.21 14.82 -2.80
N LYS A 101 -33.28 14.16 -2.32
CA LYS A 101 -34.19 13.34 -3.16
C LYS A 101 -33.50 12.21 -3.93
N GLY A 102 -32.43 11.65 -3.36
CA GLY A 102 -31.62 10.60 -3.98
C GLY A 102 -30.56 11.11 -4.96
N GLU A 103 -30.40 12.43 -5.11
CA GLU A 103 -29.38 13.03 -5.96
C GLU A 103 -28.13 13.39 -5.15
N LEU A 104 -26.96 13.13 -5.73
CA LEU A 104 -25.68 13.49 -5.13
C LEU A 104 -24.86 14.24 -6.18
N ASN A 105 -24.44 15.46 -5.84
CA ASN A 105 -23.51 16.24 -6.64
C ASN A 105 -22.19 16.36 -5.87
N VAL A 106 -21.17 15.65 -6.34
CA VAL A 106 -19.81 15.64 -5.77
C VAL A 106 -18.89 16.33 -6.78
N ILE A 107 -18.07 17.26 -6.31
CA ILE A 107 -17.12 18.04 -7.13
C ILE A 107 -15.76 17.35 -7.11
#